data_AF-A0A514X1J2-F1
#
_entry.id   AF-A0A514X1J2-F1
#
_cell.length_a   1.000
_cell.length_b   1.000
_cell.length_c   1.000
_cell.angle_alpha   90.00
_cell.angle_beta   90.00
_cell.angle_gamma   90.00
#
_symmetry.space_group_name_H-M   'P 1'
#
loop_
_entity.id
_entity.type
_entity.pdbx_description
1 polymer ?
#
loop_
_entity_poly.entity_id
_entity_poly.type
_entity_poly.pdbx_seq_one_letter_code
_entity_poly.pdbx_strand_id
1 'polypeptide(L)'
;MNAHAGLLFNYSQLATKDLDQMNKLVNDKVKESRKSPGGKAIPLREALQAVYSRPNEDDMIDKVVAPLRTNLDELDAWEKTISQLTDEAIGALKHPNTFKPVVQVTYAIFLENLLAEIKPLVKDNGFEKKIAERVRDAKIEISKAAQDERALRMMKSLVSPSEIANQILTQPAPEQAKTTETSAENSTSQQ
;
A
#
# COMPACT_ATOMS: atom_id res chain seq x y z
N MET A 1 22.16 -18.47 2.03
CA MET A 1 22.18 -17.00 1.99
C MET A 1 20.75 -16.50 2.10
N ASN A 2 20.43 -15.72 3.14
CA ASN A 2 19.08 -15.17 3.34
C ASN A 2 18.88 -14.01 2.35
N ALA A 3 18.27 -14.26 1.20
CA ALA A 3 17.87 -13.19 0.30
C ALA A 3 16.73 -12.40 0.97
N HIS A 4 17.02 -11.17 1.41
CA HIS A 4 16.02 -10.26 1.99
C HIS A 4 15.09 -9.64 0.94
N ALA A 5 15.14 -10.08 -0.32
CA ALA A 5 14.26 -9.64 -1.41
C ALA A 5 14.17 -8.12 -1.58
N GLY A 6 15.15 -7.34 -1.14
CA GLY A 6 15.08 -5.86 -1.14
C GLY A 6 14.44 -5.23 0.09
N LEU A 7 13.79 -6.01 0.97
CA LEU A 7 13.11 -5.52 2.17
C LEU A 7 14.09 -5.10 3.28
N LEU A 8 13.94 -3.87 3.76
CA LEU A 8 14.62 -3.39 4.97
C LEU A 8 14.03 -4.02 6.24
N PHE A 9 12.71 -4.20 6.26
CA PHE A 9 11.96 -4.80 7.37
C PHE A 9 10.87 -5.72 6.82
N ASN A 10 10.55 -6.77 7.57
CA ASN A 10 9.33 -7.54 7.30
C ASN A 10 8.13 -6.98 8.08
N TYR A 11 6.92 -7.36 7.68
CA TYR A 11 5.69 -6.85 8.29
C TYR A 11 5.62 -7.09 9.81
N SER A 12 6.14 -8.22 10.32
CA SER A 12 6.09 -8.54 11.75
C SER A 12 6.96 -7.60 12.59
N GLN A 13 8.09 -7.15 12.05
CA GLN A 13 8.94 -6.13 12.67
C GLN A 13 8.29 -4.75 12.63
N LEU A 14 7.48 -4.46 11.61
CA LEU A 14 6.81 -3.18 11.42
C LEU A 14 5.53 -3.09 12.26
N ALA A 15 4.80 -4.19 12.42
CA ALA A 15 3.56 -4.28 13.18
C ALA A 15 3.74 -3.90 14.67
N THR A 16 4.94 -4.05 15.20
CA THR A 16 5.28 -3.68 16.60
C THR A 16 5.76 -2.24 16.75
N LYS A 17 5.89 -1.49 15.65
CA LYS A 17 6.29 -0.08 15.68
C LYS A 17 5.09 0.82 15.94
N ASP A 18 5.22 1.63 16.97
CA ASP A 18 4.30 2.72 17.29
C ASP A 18 4.52 3.94 16.38
N LEU A 19 3.70 4.97 16.58
CA LEU A 19 3.73 6.20 15.80
C LEU A 19 5.09 6.92 15.90
N ASP A 20 5.70 6.96 17.08
CA ASP A 20 6.97 7.66 17.29
C ASP A 20 8.11 6.93 16.57
N GLN A 21 8.12 5.60 16.65
CA GLN A 21 9.10 4.77 15.96
C GLN A 21 8.95 4.83 14.43
N MET A 22 7.71 4.86 13.92
CA MET A 22 7.44 5.02 12.49
C MET A 22 7.82 6.42 12.00
N ASN A 23 7.47 7.47 12.75
CA ASN A 23 7.90 8.84 12.44
C ASN A 23 9.42 8.98 12.45
N LYS A 24 10.09 8.37 13.44
CA LYS A 24 11.55 8.37 13.51
C LYS A 24 12.16 7.69 12.29
N LEU A 25 11.65 6.51 11.90
CA LEU A 25 12.11 5.79 10.71
C LEU A 25 11.99 6.65 9.45
N VAL A 26 10.83 7.26 9.22
CA VAL A 26 10.58 8.16 8.08
C VAL A 26 11.53 9.35 8.10
N ASN A 27 11.62 10.06 9.23
CA ASN A 27 12.44 11.26 9.36
C ASN A 27 13.94 10.97 9.20
N ASP A 28 14.42 9.82 9.69
CA ASP A 28 15.81 9.42 9.53
C ASP A 28 16.13 9.15 8.05
N LYS A 29 15.21 8.52 7.30
CA LYS A 29 15.38 8.27 5.86
C LYS A 29 15.26 9.53 5.02
N VAL A 30 14.41 10.48 5.40
CA VAL A 30 14.37 11.82 4.79
C VAL A 30 15.69 12.56 5.02
N LYS A 31 16.24 12.50 6.24
CA LYS A 31 17.56 13.09 6.54
C LYS A 31 18.68 12.42 5.74
N GLU A 32 18.64 11.10 5.61
CA GLU A 32 19.59 10.32 4.81
C GLU A 32 19.55 10.77 3.34
N SER A 33 18.34 10.81 2.74
CA SER A 33 18.10 11.28 1.37
C SER A 33 18.70 12.67 1.10
N ARG A 34 18.52 13.62 2.02
CA ARG A 34 19.06 14.99 1.89
C ARG A 34 20.58 15.04 1.92
N LYS A 35 21.21 14.14 2.67
CA LYS A 35 22.67 14.06 2.82
C LYS A 35 23.32 13.23 1.70
N SER A 36 22.57 12.44 0.95
CA SER A 36 23.11 11.60 -0.12
C SER A 36 23.66 12.47 -1.26
N PRO A 37 24.93 12.26 -1.67
CA PRO A 37 25.56 13.01 -2.78
C PRO A 37 24.94 12.63 -4.15
N GLY A 38 24.25 11.50 -4.23
CA GLY A 38 23.48 11.04 -5.37
C GLY A 38 22.49 9.97 -4.93
N GLY A 39 21.52 9.61 -5.78
CA GLY A 39 20.54 8.56 -5.43
C GLY A 39 19.59 8.95 -4.28
N LYS A 40 19.25 10.23 -4.14
CA LYS A 40 18.42 10.76 -3.05
C LYS A 40 17.06 10.07 -2.90
N ALA A 41 16.52 9.47 -3.97
CA ALA A 41 15.27 8.71 -3.91
C ALA A 41 15.42 7.33 -3.23
N ILE A 42 16.63 6.78 -3.09
CA ILE A 42 16.84 5.42 -2.54
C ILE A 42 16.37 5.33 -1.07
N PRO A 43 16.81 6.19 -0.14
CA PRO A 43 16.36 6.11 1.24
C PRO A 43 14.84 6.36 1.37
N LEU A 44 14.29 7.24 0.53
CA LEU A 44 12.86 7.53 0.51
C LEU A 44 12.04 6.31 0.05
N ARG A 45 12.50 5.61 -0.98
CA ARG A 45 11.90 4.37 -1.46
C ARG A 45 11.91 3.29 -0.38
N GLU A 46 13.02 3.12 0.33
CA GLU A 46 13.13 2.14 1.43
C GLU A 46 12.15 2.45 2.56
N ALA A 47 12.02 3.73 2.94
CA ALA A 47 11.04 4.15 3.93
C ALA A 47 9.61 3.92 3.45
N LEU A 48 9.32 4.23 2.18
CA LEU A 48 7.99 4.05 1.60
C LEU A 48 7.60 2.58 1.58
N GLN A 49 8.52 1.70 1.17
CA GLN A 49 8.33 0.26 1.22
C GLN A 49 8.00 -0.19 2.65
N ALA A 50 8.75 0.28 3.66
CA ALA A 50 8.51 -0.07 5.06
C ALA A 50 7.15 0.43 5.58
N VAL A 51 6.77 1.67 5.25
CA VAL A 51 5.48 2.26 5.64
C VAL A 51 4.32 1.44 5.09
N TYR A 52 4.31 1.17 3.77
CA TYR A 52 3.24 0.40 3.15
C TYR A 52 3.30 -1.10 3.48
N SER A 53 4.42 -1.64 3.96
CA SER A 53 4.52 -3.04 4.38
C SER A 53 4.04 -3.29 5.81
N ARG A 54 3.68 -2.24 6.56
CA ARG A 54 3.11 -2.35 7.90
C ARG A 54 1.60 -2.63 7.81
N PRO A 55 1.04 -3.55 8.60
CA PRO A 55 -0.41 -3.62 8.79
C PRO A 55 -0.99 -2.25 9.18
N ASN A 56 -2.10 -1.85 8.56
CA ASN A 56 -2.62 -0.48 8.63
C ASN A 56 -4.02 -0.39 9.28
N GLU A 57 -4.30 -1.21 10.31
CA GLU A 57 -5.58 -1.17 11.02
C GLU A 57 -5.78 0.09 11.88
N ASP A 58 -4.70 0.82 12.15
CA ASP A 58 -4.65 2.02 12.97
C ASP A 58 -4.37 3.29 12.16
N ASP A 59 -4.56 3.25 10.84
CA ASP A 59 -4.35 4.37 9.90
C ASP A 59 -2.95 5.00 10.06
N MET A 60 -1.93 4.18 10.27
CA MET A 60 -0.54 4.63 10.43
C MET A 60 0.01 5.27 9.16
N ILE A 61 -0.34 4.74 7.98
CA ILE A 61 0.15 5.24 6.69
C ILE A 61 -0.19 6.73 6.53
N ASP A 62 -1.46 7.10 6.72
CA ASP A 62 -1.97 8.48 6.63
C ASP A 62 -1.20 9.45 7.53
N LYS A 63 -0.76 8.97 8.69
CA LYS A 63 -0.06 9.78 9.71
C LYS A 63 1.41 10.03 9.36
N VAL A 64 2.05 9.15 8.59
CA VAL A 64 3.52 9.16 8.42
C VAL A 64 3.99 9.26 6.96
N VAL A 65 3.11 9.08 5.97
CA VAL A 65 3.52 9.04 4.55
C VAL A 65 3.81 10.43 3.97
N ALA A 66 3.18 11.48 4.48
CA ALA A 66 3.24 12.82 3.88
C ALA A 66 4.66 13.38 3.67
N PRO A 67 5.61 13.24 4.61
CA PRO A 67 7.01 13.63 4.38
C PRO A 67 7.67 12.88 3.23
N LEU A 68 7.38 11.59 3.06
CA LEU A 68 7.95 10.78 1.97
C LEU A 68 7.41 11.23 0.62
N ARG A 69 6.09 11.43 0.53
CA ARG A 69 5.46 11.92 -0.70
C ARG A 69 6.03 13.27 -1.12
N THR A 70 6.08 14.23 -0.19
CA THR A 70 6.63 15.57 -0.45
C THR A 70 8.07 15.51 -0.98
N ASN A 71 8.97 14.77 -0.31
CA ASN A 71 10.38 14.71 -0.74
C ASN A 71 10.56 13.89 -2.02
N LEU A 72 9.67 12.94 -2.35
CA LEU A 72 9.71 12.21 -3.62
C LEU A 72 9.16 13.05 -4.77
N ASP A 73 8.10 13.83 -4.54
CA ASP A 73 7.55 14.77 -5.51
C ASP A 73 8.58 15.88 -5.84
N GLU A 74 9.28 16.43 -4.85
CA GLU A 74 10.39 17.38 -5.05
C GLU A 74 11.54 16.84 -5.92
N LEU A 75 11.65 15.51 -6.02
CA LEU A 75 12.66 14.82 -6.83
C LEU A 75 12.09 14.27 -8.15
N ASP A 76 10.84 14.60 -8.49
CA ASP A 76 10.09 14.02 -9.62
C ASP A 76 10.14 12.48 -9.63
N ALA A 77 10.17 11.87 -8.44
CA ALA A 77 10.47 10.46 -8.24
C ALA A 77 9.27 9.64 -7.74
N TRP A 78 8.16 10.27 -7.34
CA TRP A 78 7.02 9.60 -6.72
C TRP A 78 6.45 8.45 -7.57
N GLU A 79 5.95 8.74 -8.77
CA GLU A 79 5.35 7.72 -9.66
C GLU A 79 6.35 6.62 -10.04
N LYS A 80 7.61 7.00 -10.26
CA LYS A 80 8.69 6.07 -10.57
C LYS A 80 8.95 5.13 -9.40
N THR A 81 9.00 5.65 -8.17
CA THR A 81 9.21 4.88 -6.95
C THR A 81 8.06 3.92 -6.70
N ILE A 82 6.80 4.37 -6.83
CA ILE A 82 5.63 3.50 -6.72
C ILE A 82 5.65 2.39 -7.77
N SER A 83 5.95 2.73 -9.04
CA SER A 83 6.07 1.75 -10.12
C SER A 83 7.13 0.69 -9.80
N GLN A 84 8.32 1.11 -9.39
CA GLN A 84 9.43 0.20 -9.06
C GLN A 84 9.10 -0.72 -7.89
N LEU A 85 8.50 -0.20 -6.82
CA LEU A 85 8.11 -1.02 -5.67
C LEU A 85 6.97 -1.98 -6.01
N THR A 86 6.05 -1.56 -6.88
CA THR A 86 5.00 -2.44 -7.40
C THR A 86 5.60 -3.61 -8.18
N ASP A 87 6.54 -3.32 -9.08
CA ASP A 87 7.23 -4.35 -9.88
C ASP A 87 8.07 -5.29 -9.01
N GLU A 88 8.75 -4.75 -7.99
CA GLU A 88 9.51 -5.52 -7.00
C GLU A 88 8.60 -6.47 -6.21
N ALA A 89 7.47 -5.98 -5.72
CA ALA A 89 6.49 -6.77 -4.99
C ALA A 89 5.87 -7.86 -5.87
N ILE A 90 5.47 -7.53 -7.11
CA ILE A 90 4.98 -8.50 -8.09
C ILE A 90 6.04 -9.58 -8.34
N GLY A 91 7.30 -9.18 -8.58
CA GLY A 91 8.39 -10.11 -8.82
C GLY A 91 8.61 -11.07 -7.65
N ALA A 92 8.54 -10.56 -6.42
CA ALA A 92 8.68 -11.38 -5.22
C ALA A 92 7.52 -12.36 -5.03
N LEU A 93 6.29 -11.97 -5.41
CA LEU A 93 5.10 -12.78 -5.22
C LEU A 93 4.84 -13.79 -6.34
N LYS A 94 5.29 -13.53 -7.57
CA LYS A 94 5.16 -14.47 -8.70
C LYS A 94 6.08 -15.70 -8.61
N HIS A 95 7.06 -15.67 -7.71
CA HIS A 95 7.99 -16.77 -7.48
C HIS A 95 7.89 -17.26 -6.02
N PRO A 96 6.75 -17.86 -5.62
CA PRO A 96 6.45 -18.16 -4.21
C PRO A 96 7.42 -19.15 -3.56
N ASN A 97 8.17 -19.94 -4.33
CA ASN A 97 9.16 -20.88 -3.78
C ASN A 97 10.54 -20.25 -3.57
N THR A 98 10.76 -19.02 -4.05
CA THR A 98 12.05 -18.32 -3.94
C THR A 98 12.21 -17.60 -2.61
N PHE A 99 11.11 -17.12 -2.04
CA PHE A 99 11.12 -16.30 -0.84
C PHE A 99 10.39 -16.94 0.33
N LYS A 100 10.89 -16.71 1.54
CA LYS A 100 10.26 -17.21 2.77
C LYS A 100 8.81 -16.70 2.89
N PRO A 101 7.91 -17.44 3.55
CA PRO A 101 6.51 -17.03 3.70
C PRO A 101 6.35 -15.61 4.29
N VAL A 102 7.13 -15.25 5.31
CA VAL A 102 7.17 -13.88 5.88
C VAL A 102 7.42 -12.76 4.85
N VAL A 103 8.25 -13.02 3.85
CA VAL A 103 8.58 -12.04 2.79
C VAL A 103 7.39 -11.90 1.84
N GLN A 104 6.75 -13.01 1.48
CA GLN A 104 5.54 -12.98 0.67
C GLN A 104 4.41 -12.23 1.37
N VAL A 105 4.19 -12.51 2.67
CA VAL A 105 3.18 -11.78 3.46
C VAL A 105 3.51 -10.29 3.51
N THR A 106 4.78 -9.92 3.66
CA THR A 106 5.22 -8.52 3.66
C THR A 106 4.85 -7.82 2.35
N TYR A 107 5.18 -8.42 1.20
CA TYR A 107 4.85 -7.84 -0.10
C TYR A 107 3.35 -7.87 -0.42
N ALA A 108 2.62 -8.86 0.07
CA ALA A 108 1.18 -8.89 -0.07
C ALA A 108 0.51 -7.74 0.71
N ILE A 109 0.96 -7.47 1.94
CA ILE A 109 0.52 -6.33 2.74
C ILE A 109 0.89 -5.01 2.05
N PHE A 110 2.11 -4.91 1.50
CA PHE A 110 2.54 -3.75 0.71
C PHE A 110 1.55 -3.45 -0.43
N LEU A 111 1.23 -4.45 -1.26
CA LEU A 111 0.30 -4.25 -2.38
C LEU A 111 -1.14 -4.00 -1.90
N GLU A 112 -1.60 -4.66 -0.84
CA GLU A 112 -2.92 -4.43 -0.24
C GLU A 112 -3.09 -2.98 0.21
N ASN A 113 -2.12 -2.45 0.95
CA ASN A 113 -2.13 -1.07 1.42
C ASN A 113 -1.99 -0.06 0.28
N LEU A 114 -1.13 -0.34 -0.70
CA LEU A 114 -0.99 0.53 -1.88
C LEU A 114 -2.30 0.58 -2.68
N LEU A 115 -2.94 -0.58 -2.89
CA LEU A 115 -4.21 -0.67 -3.59
C LEU A 115 -5.33 0.07 -2.84
N ALA A 116 -5.34 -0.01 -1.50
CA ALA A 116 -6.29 0.74 -0.68
C ALA A 116 -6.12 2.27 -0.84
N GLU A 117 -4.88 2.75 -0.84
CA GLU A 117 -4.55 4.18 -1.03
C GLU A 117 -4.98 4.69 -2.40
N ILE A 118 -4.71 3.94 -3.46
CA ILE A 118 -4.98 4.41 -4.83
C ILE A 118 -6.44 4.18 -5.25
N LYS A 119 -7.17 3.28 -4.59
CA LYS A 119 -8.58 2.98 -4.87
C LYS A 119 -9.44 4.23 -5.07
N PRO A 120 -9.47 5.22 -4.13
CA PRO A 120 -10.27 6.43 -4.31
C PRO A 120 -9.78 7.35 -5.45
N LEU A 121 -8.58 7.12 -5.97
CA LEU A 121 -7.93 7.95 -6.99
C LEU A 121 -7.99 7.33 -8.40
N VAL A 122 -8.50 6.11 -8.54
CA VAL A 122 -8.59 5.44 -9.84
C VAL A 122 -9.54 6.20 -10.76
N LYS A 123 -8.93 6.86 -11.76
CA LYS A 123 -9.62 7.54 -12.87
C LYS A 123 -9.27 6.85 -14.18
N ASP A 124 -10.10 7.07 -15.19
CA ASP A 124 -9.79 6.59 -16.53
C ASP A 124 -8.45 7.16 -17.03
N ASN A 125 -7.59 6.26 -17.51
CA ASN A 125 -6.23 6.53 -18.01
C ASN A 125 -5.23 7.12 -16.99
N GLY A 126 -5.57 7.15 -15.70
CA GLY A 126 -4.70 7.64 -14.62
C GLY A 126 -3.52 6.71 -14.31
N PHE A 127 -2.51 7.25 -13.61
CA PHE A 127 -1.36 6.50 -13.11
C PHE A 127 -1.81 5.36 -12.19
N GLU A 128 -2.74 5.63 -11.28
CA GLU A 128 -3.29 4.71 -10.30
C GLU A 128 -4.00 3.53 -10.95
N LYS A 129 -4.76 3.79 -12.02
CA LYS A 129 -5.40 2.74 -12.82
C LYS A 129 -4.36 1.78 -13.40
N LYS A 130 -3.26 2.31 -13.95
CA LYS A 130 -2.17 1.50 -14.50
C LYS A 130 -1.47 0.65 -13.44
N ILE A 131 -1.33 1.15 -12.21
CA ILE A 131 -0.80 0.37 -11.08
C ILE A 131 -1.75 -0.77 -10.74
N ALA A 132 -3.05 -0.49 -10.58
CA ALA A 132 -4.05 -1.52 -10.30
C ALA A 132 -4.12 -2.56 -11.42
N GLU A 133 -4.12 -2.15 -12.69
CA GLU A 133 -4.11 -3.05 -13.85
C GLU A 133 -2.88 -3.97 -13.83
N ARG A 134 -1.70 -3.41 -13.55
CA ARG A 134 -0.46 -4.19 -13.45
C ARG A 134 -0.52 -5.25 -12.35
N VAL A 135 -1.07 -4.91 -11.18
CA VAL A 135 -1.23 -5.87 -10.07
C VAL A 135 -2.28 -6.93 -10.39
N ARG A 136 -3.40 -6.57 -11.02
CA ARG A 136 -4.41 -7.53 -11.50
C ARG A 136 -3.79 -8.51 -12.51
N ASP A 137 -3.11 -7.98 -13.52
CA ASP A 137 -2.59 -8.74 -14.65
C ASP A 137 -1.38 -9.61 -14.28
N ALA A 138 -0.75 -9.33 -13.14
CA ALA A 138 0.29 -10.18 -12.57
C ALA A 138 -0.21 -11.57 -12.15
N LYS A 139 -1.52 -11.74 -11.91
CA LYS A 139 -2.17 -13.00 -11.48
C LYS A 139 -1.42 -13.66 -10.32
N ILE A 140 -1.24 -12.89 -9.25
CA ILE A 140 -0.48 -13.30 -8.09
C ILE A 140 -1.21 -14.45 -7.39
N GLU A 141 -0.50 -15.58 -7.26
CA GLU A 141 -0.92 -16.71 -6.44
C GLU A 141 -0.09 -16.75 -5.17
N ILE A 142 -0.75 -16.64 -4.02
CA ILE A 142 -0.06 -16.67 -2.73
C ILE A 142 0.07 -18.11 -2.26
N SER A 143 1.29 -18.50 -1.86
CA SER A 143 1.54 -19.86 -1.37
C SER A 143 0.74 -20.17 -0.10
N LYS A 144 0.38 -21.46 0.07
CA LYS A 144 -0.31 -21.93 1.28
C LYS A 144 0.48 -21.61 2.55
N ALA A 145 1.80 -21.74 2.52
CA ALA A 145 2.67 -21.40 3.65
C ALA A 145 2.59 -19.91 4.02
N ALA A 146 2.48 -19.01 3.05
CA ALA A 146 2.30 -17.57 3.32
C ALA A 146 0.89 -17.26 3.85
N GLN A 147 -0.14 -17.94 3.35
CA GLN A 147 -1.49 -17.84 3.91
C GLN A 147 -1.52 -18.29 5.37
N ASP A 148 -0.91 -19.42 5.68
CA ASP A 148 -0.83 -19.97 7.04
C ASP A 148 0.01 -19.07 7.95
N GLU A 149 1.10 -18.48 7.45
CA GLU A 149 1.88 -17.53 8.22
C GLU A 149 1.06 -16.28 8.61
N ARG A 150 0.32 -15.69 7.66
CA ARG A 150 -0.54 -14.53 7.96
C ARG A 150 -1.65 -14.91 8.93
N ALA A 151 -2.29 -16.06 8.72
CA ALA A 151 -3.35 -16.55 9.61
C ALA A 151 -2.82 -16.78 11.04
N LEU A 152 -1.64 -17.38 11.19
CA LEU A 152 -1.06 -17.65 12.50
C LEU A 152 -0.65 -16.37 13.25
N ARG A 153 -0.04 -15.41 12.55
CA ARG A 153 0.56 -14.22 13.19
C ARG A 153 -0.40 -13.04 13.30
N MET A 154 -1.38 -12.94 12.41
CA MET A 154 -2.32 -11.82 12.35
C MET A 154 -3.77 -12.25 12.57
N MET A 155 -4.07 -13.55 12.63
CA MET A 155 -5.44 -14.08 12.70
C MET A 155 -6.34 -13.57 11.55
N LYS A 156 -5.72 -13.33 10.39
CA LYS A 156 -6.39 -12.81 9.18
C LYS A 156 -6.13 -13.71 7.99
N SER A 157 -7.13 -13.85 7.14
CA SER A 157 -6.96 -14.47 5.83
C SER A 157 -6.10 -13.58 4.93
N LEU A 158 -5.43 -14.21 3.97
CA LEU A 158 -4.61 -13.54 2.97
C LEU A 158 -5.33 -13.59 1.62
N VAL A 159 -5.98 -12.49 1.25
CA VAL A 159 -6.59 -12.30 -0.08
C VAL A 159 -5.49 -11.99 -1.09
N SER A 160 -5.59 -12.48 -2.32
CA SER A 160 -4.59 -12.18 -3.34
C SER A 160 -4.63 -10.69 -3.72
N PRO A 161 -3.50 -9.98 -3.79
CA PRO A 161 -3.48 -8.60 -4.29
C PRO A 161 -4.07 -8.45 -5.70
N SER A 162 -3.96 -9.46 -6.56
CA SER A 162 -4.59 -9.42 -7.88
C SER A 162 -6.11 -9.46 -7.83
N GLU A 163 -6.70 -10.14 -6.83
CA GLU A 163 -8.15 -10.15 -6.61
C GLU A 163 -8.62 -8.79 -6.12
N ILE A 164 -7.90 -8.17 -5.18
CA ILE A 164 -8.17 -6.80 -4.68
C ILE A 164 -8.13 -5.81 -5.84
N ALA A 165 -7.09 -5.86 -6.67
CA ALA A 165 -6.95 -5.00 -7.83
C ALA A 165 -8.10 -5.19 -8.85
N ASN A 166 -8.52 -6.44 -9.08
CA ASN A 166 -9.67 -6.71 -9.95
C ASN A 166 -10.96 -6.06 -9.42
N GLN A 167 -11.20 -6.13 -8.11
CA GLN A 167 -12.37 -5.49 -7.49
C GLN A 167 -12.34 -3.97 -7.64
N ILE A 168 -11.17 -3.35 -7.48
CA ILE A 168 -11.00 -1.90 -7.66
C ILE A 168 -11.33 -1.49 -9.10
N LEU A 169 -10.89 -2.27 -10.10
CA LEU A 169 -11.06 -1.94 -11.52
C LEU A 169 -12.47 -2.23 -12.07
N THR A 170 -13.24 -3.05 -11.36
CA THR A 170 -14.59 -3.48 -11.79
C THR A 170 -15.71 -2.80 -11.01
N GLN A 171 -15.42 -2.19 -9.85
CA GLN A 171 -16.39 -1.37 -9.15
C GLN A 171 -16.67 -0.08 -9.93
N PRO A 172 -17.94 0.24 -10.25
CA PRO A 172 -18.28 1.56 -10.74
C PRO A 172 -17.85 2.60 -9.69
N ALA A 173 -17.20 3.68 -10.15
CA ALA A 173 -16.73 4.74 -9.26
C ALA A 173 -17.87 5.17 -8.31
N PRO A 174 -17.62 5.34 -7.00
CA PRO A 174 -18.67 5.72 -6.07
C PRO A 174 -19.26 7.05 -6.53
N GLU A 175 -20.51 6.98 -7.00
CA GLU A 175 -21.34 8.12 -7.32
C GLU A 175 -21.38 9.00 -6.07
N GLN A 176 -20.90 10.23 -6.19
CA GLN A 176 -21.02 11.23 -5.14
C GLN A 176 -22.48 11.24 -4.68
N ALA A 177 -22.71 10.93 -3.41
CA ALA A 177 -24.02 10.94 -2.81
C ALA A 177 -24.67 12.30 -3.06
N LYS A 178 -25.54 12.37 -4.07
CA LYS A 178 -26.48 13.48 -4.24
C LYS A 178 -27.40 13.42 -3.03
N THR A 179 -27.16 14.31 -2.08
CA THR A 179 -28.12 14.74 -1.07
C THR A 179 -29.43 15.04 -1.79
N THR A 180 -30.34 14.06 -1.74
CA THR A 180 -31.70 14.25 -2.22
C THR A 180 -32.46 14.78 -1.01
N GLU A 181 -32.41 16.10 -0.82
CA GLU A 181 -33.37 16.79 0.03
C GLU A 181 -34.77 16.54 -0.55
N THR A 182 -35.47 15.55 -0.03
CA THR A 182 -36.92 15.45 -0.14
C THR A 182 -37.49 15.87 1.20
N SER A 183 -37.63 17.18 1.41
CA SER A 183 -38.47 17.70 2.49
C SER A 183 -39.93 17.61 2.02
N ALA A 184 -40.59 16.56 2.49
CA ALA A 184 -42.01 16.35 2.36
C ALA A 184 -42.81 17.33 3.24
N GLU A 185 -43.89 17.83 2.64
CA GLU A 185 -45.22 18.01 3.22
C GLU A 185 -45.40 18.89 4.47
N ASN A 186 -45.74 20.15 4.20
CA ASN A 186 -46.43 21.01 5.16
C ASN A 186 -47.94 20.69 5.15
N SER A 187 -48.37 19.79 6.04
CA SER A 187 -49.78 19.54 6.35
C SER A 187 -50.16 20.29 7.63
N THR A 188 -50.58 21.55 7.49
CA THR A 188 -51.23 22.28 8.58
C THR A 188 -52.73 21.99 8.56
N SER A 189 -53.20 21.23 9.55
CA SER A 189 -54.62 21.14 9.92
C SER A 189 -54.69 20.85 11.41
N GLN A 190 -54.91 21.89 12.22
CA GLN A 190 -55.46 21.75 13.56
C GLN A 190 -56.53 22.84 13.75
N GLN A 191 -57.76 22.32 13.88
CA GLN A 191 -58.89 22.70 14.72
C GLN A 191 -58.97 24.12 15.28
#